data_AF-A0A482W6Z5-F1
#
_entry.id   AF-A0A482W6Z5-F1
#
_cell.length_a   1.000
_cell.length_b   1.000
_cell.length_c   1.000
_cell.angle_alpha   90.00
_cell.angle_beta   90.00
_cell.angle_gamma   90.00
#
_symmetry.space_group_name_H-M   'P 1'
#
loop_
_entity.id
_entity.type
_entity.pdbx_description
1 polymer ?
#
loop_
_entity_poly.entity_id
_entity_poly.type
_entity_poly.pdbx_seq_one_letter_code
_entity_poly.pdbx_strand_id
1 'polypeptide(L)' 'MDRFDCQFLMATFVNVYISSFIQTDSPQKLLSQVLYLKPEQQLQLFHMLKESLENHGMVYD' A
#
# COMPACT_ATOMS: atom_id res chain seq x y z
N MET A 1 -7.84 35.00 16.62
CA MET A 1 -8.76 34.28 15.73
C MET A 1 -7.99 33.79 14.51
N ASP A 2 -7.43 34.67 13.67
CA ASP A 2 -6.88 34.30 12.34
C ASP A 2 -5.69 33.33 12.34
N ARG A 3 -4.84 33.37 13.37
CA ARG A 3 -3.61 32.56 13.40
C ARG A 3 -3.86 31.08 13.71
N PHE A 4 -4.89 30.79 14.51
CA PHE A 4 -5.27 29.41 14.84
C PHE A 4 -6.03 28.75 13.69
N ASP A 5 -6.90 29.50 13.00
CA ASP A 5 -7.65 28.97 11.85
C ASP A 5 -6.72 28.64 10.68
N CYS A 6 -5.73 29.49 10.40
CA CYS A 6 -4.72 29.22 9.37
C CYS A 6 -3.89 27.98 9.70
N GLN A 7 -3.52 27.78 10.97
CA GLN A 7 -2.80 26.57 11.41
C GLN A 7 -3.67 25.31 11.27
N PHE A 8 -4.96 25.38 11.62
CA PHE A 8 -5.88 24.26 11.47
C PHE A 8 -6.13 23.91 10.01
N LEU A 9 -6.29 24.93 9.16
CA LEU A 9 -6.43 24.78 7.72
C LEU A 9 -5.16 24.13 7.14
N MET A 10 -3.99 24.60 7.53
CA MET A 10 -2.71 24.06 7.07
C MET A 10 -2.51 22.61 7.55
N ALA A 11 -2.84 22.31 8.81
CA ALA A 11 -2.80 20.95 9.34
C ALA A 11 -3.76 20.00 8.59
N THR A 12 -4.94 20.49 8.22
CA THR A 12 -5.91 19.71 7.44
C THR A 12 -5.38 19.38 6.05
N PHE A 13 -4.78 20.37 5.36
CA PHE A 13 -4.14 20.14 4.06
C PHE A 13 -2.99 19.13 4.14
N VAL A 14 -2.14 19.22 5.16
CA VAL A 14 -1.05 18.25 5.36
C VAL A 14 -1.60 16.86 5.66
N ASN A 15 -2.65 16.74 6.48
CA ASN A 15 -3.28 15.45 6.78
C ASN A 15 -3.93 14.82 5.54
N VAL A 16 -4.63 15.62 4.72
CA VAL A 16 -5.19 15.17 3.44
C VAL A 16 -4.06 14.77 2.48
N TYR A 17 -2.97 15.53 2.43
CA TYR A 17 -1.82 15.19 1.59
C TYR A 17 -1.15 13.88 2.03
N ILE A 18 -0.94 13.70 3.34
CA ILE A 18 -0.36 12.48 3.90
C ILE A 18 -1.29 11.30 3.61
N SER A 19 -2.58 11.39 3.93
CA SER A 19 -3.54 10.30 3.69
C SER A 19 -3.78 9.99 2.20
N SER A 20 -3.68 10.97 1.31
CA SER A 20 -3.97 10.78 -0.13
C SER A 20 -2.75 10.37 -0.95
N PHE A 21 -1.56 10.85 -0.59
CA PHE A 21 -0.35 10.72 -1.42
C PHE A 21 0.80 9.98 -0.73
N ILE A 22 0.89 10.00 0.60
CA ILE A 22 1.99 9.36 1.37
C ILE A 22 1.53 8.02 1.96
N GLN A 23 0.27 7.91 2.37
CA GLN A 23 -0.27 6.71 2.99
C GLN A 23 -0.44 5.63 1.91
N THR A 24 0.50 4.69 1.99
CA THR A 24 0.82 3.55 1.11
C THR A 24 -0.40 2.84 0.53
N ASP A 25 -0.21 2.25 -0.65
CA ASP A 25 -1.18 1.36 -1.29
C ASP A 25 -1.78 0.40 -0.27
N SER A 26 -3.07 0.59 0.02
CA SER A 26 -3.77 -0.28 0.96
C SER A 26 -3.64 -1.72 0.47
N PRO A 27 -3.54 -2.72 1.36
CA PRO A 27 -3.47 -4.13 0.95
C PRO A 27 -4.67 -4.51 0.05
N GLN A 28 -5.79 -3.79 0.18
CA GLN A 28 -6.95 -3.89 -0.70
C GLN A 28 -6.65 -3.40 -2.13
N LYS A 29 -5.99 -2.25 -2.30
CA LYS A 29 -5.55 -1.75 -3.61
C LYS A 29 -4.53 -2.67 -4.24
N LEU A 30 -3.56 -3.16 -3.45
CA LEU A 30 -2.57 -4.13 -3.91
C LEU A 30 -3.25 -5.42 -4.39
N LEU A 31 -4.18 -5.98 -3.60
CA LEU A 31 -4.95 -7.16 -4.00
C LEU A 31 -5.77 -6.90 -5.27
N SER A 32 -6.39 -5.72 -5.39
CA SER A 32 -7.12 -5.32 -6.59
C SER A 32 -6.23 -5.27 -7.82
N GLN A 33 -5.01 -4.74 -7.68
CA GLN A 33 -4.01 -4.72 -8.74
C GLN A 33 -3.61 -6.15 -9.13
N VAL A 34 -3.35 -7.03 -8.14
CA VAL A 34 -3.03 -8.45 -8.38
C VAL A 34 -4.15 -9.16 -9.13
N LEU A 35 -5.41 -8.93 -8.72
CA LEU A 35 -6.59 -9.53 -9.35
C LEU A 35 -6.82 -9.02 -10.79
N TYR A 36 -6.29 -7.84 -11.14
CA TYR A 36 -6.36 -7.29 -12.49
C TYR A 36 -5.31 -7.89 -13.45
N LEU A 37 -4.24 -8.52 -12.93
CA LEU A 37 -3.26 -9.21 -13.78
C LEU A 37 -3.87 -10.43 -14.49
N LYS A 38 -3.25 -10.83 -15.61
CA LYS A 38 -3.61 -12.08 -16.29
C LYS A 38 -3.36 -13.29 -15.37
N PRO A 39 -4.11 -14.40 -15.54
CA PRO A 39 -3.96 -15.59 -14.70
C PRO A 39 -2.52 -16.12 -14.61
N GLU A 40 -1.78 -16.11 -15.72
CA GLU A 40 -0.38 -16.54 -15.74
C GLU A 40 0.53 -15.64 -14.90
N GLN A 41 0.30 -14.33 -14.95
CA GLN A 41 1.08 -13.35 -14.20
C GLN A 41 0.75 -13.40 -12.70
N GLN A 42 -0.51 -13.69 -12.34
CA GLN A 42 -0.91 -13.95 -10.96
C GLN A 42 -0.18 -15.16 -10.38
N LEU A 43 -0.10 -16.24 -11.17
CA LEU A 43 0.55 -17.48 -10.77
C LEU A 43 2.07 -17.28 -10.62
N GLN A 44 2.69 -16.54 -11.55
CA GLN A 44 4.09 -16.15 -11.45
C GLN A 44 4.37 -15.31 -10.19
N LEU A 45 3.52 -14.33 -9.89
CA LEU A 45 3.63 -13.51 -8.68
C LEU A 45 3.54 -14.38 -7.42
N PHE A 46 2.61 -15.33 -7.38
CA PHE A 46 2.46 -16.26 -6.27
C PHE A 46 3.72 -17.10 -6.05
N HIS A 47 4.31 -17.65 -7.11
CA HIS A 47 5.55 -18.41 -7.00
C HIS A 47 6.73 -17.57 -6.52
N MET A 48 6.88 -16.34 -7.05
CA MET A 48 7.91 -15.42 -6.58
C MET A 48 7.74 -15.04 -5.10
N LEU A 49 6.49 -14.85 -4.66
CA LEU A 49 6.19 -14.57 -3.26
C LEU A 49 6.51 -15.79 -2.38
N LYS A 50 6.11 -16.99 -2.80
CA LYS A 50 6.41 -18.25 -2.11
C LYS A 50 7.92 -18.44 -1.93
N GLU A 51 8.68 -18.33 -3.02
CA GLU A 51 10.14 -18.46 -3.00
C GLU A 51 10.80 -17.39 -2.11
N SER A 52 10.33 -16.15 -2.14
CA SER A 52 10.82 -15.10 -1.25
C SER A 52 10.57 -15.41 0.23
N LEU A 53 9.40 -15.95 0.56
CA LEU A 53 9.04 -16.32 1.94
C LEU A 53 9.83 -17.54 2.45
N GLU A 54 10.09 -18.53 1.58
CA GLU A 54 10.95 -19.68 1.87
C GLU A 54 12.40 -19.23 2.09
N ASN A 55 12.93 -18.35 1.23
CA ASN A 55 14.28 -17.80 1.35
C ASN A 55 14.47 -16.96 2.63
N HIS A 56 13.42 -16.31 3.09
CA HIS A 56 13.42 -15.60 4.38
C HIS A 56 13.18 -16.52 5.59
N GLY A 57 13.00 -17.83 5.39
CA GLY A 57 12.77 -18.81 6.46
C GLY A 57 11.44 -18.64 7.19
N MET A 58 10.47 -17.91 6.60
CA MET A 58 9.18 -17.64 7.22
C MET A 58 8.15 -18.75 6.95
N VAL A 59 8.36 -19.55 5.90
CA VAL A 59 7.54 -20.72 5.58
C VAL A 59 8.49 -21.90 5.37
N TYR A 60 8.39 -22.90 6.24
CA TYR A 60 8.94 -24.23 6.00
C TYR A 60 7.82 -25.06 5.39
N ASP A 61 8.07 -25.64 4.21
CA ASP A 61 7.26 -26.75 3.66
C ASP A 61 7.43 -28.00 4.55
#